data_AF-A0A1G4ZBT4-F1
#
_entry.id   AF-A0A1G4ZBT4-F1
#
_cell.length_a   1.000
_cell.length_b   1.000
_cell.length_c   1.000
_cell.angle_alpha   90.00
_cell.angle_beta   90.00
_cell.angle_gamma   90.00
#
_symmetry.space_group_name_H-M   'P 1'
#
loop_
_entity.id
_entity.type
_entity.pdbx_description
1 polymer ?
#
loop_
_entity_poly.entity_id
_entity_poly.type
_entity_poly.pdbx_seq_one_letter_code
_entity_poly.pdbx_strand_id
1 'polypeptide(L)'
;MQNVTGGEASPDTISDTSALEAKVRNSIAHGNNVREEVRDFTVKALSTQDQDQKSLRKVVTAVMKGVSEGAQQKLQQAPAQTQAVLEPVRDAVAGLDAALAQLAEASKLALEEAAGRAQKFSNEELTRARTELESVETLFLDVVQASASAAQELVKETLGDLIGHAKRNGTAVGSQVKDTLVVFNQQMTSVGQNQLEAGIELTHAITNLMREATAGVLAGIAERVKPDDIPKTDRG
;
A
#
# COMPACT_ATOMS: atom_id res chain seq x y z
N MET A 1 10.27 -26.30 32.11
CA MET A 1 10.26 -26.26 30.63
C MET A 1 8.83 -26.00 30.19
N GLN A 2 8.48 -24.75 29.92
CA GLN A 2 7.17 -24.36 29.40
C GLN A 2 7.34 -23.98 27.94
N ASN A 3 6.76 -24.79 27.06
CA ASN A 3 6.53 -24.46 25.67
C ASN A 3 5.18 -23.74 25.63
N VAL A 4 5.16 -22.47 25.20
CA VAL A 4 3.92 -21.79 24.82
C VAL A 4 4.08 -21.36 23.37
N THR A 5 3.44 -22.16 22.53
CA THR A 5 3.05 -21.93 21.14
C THR A 5 2.53 -20.49 20.98
N GLY A 6 3.09 -19.69 20.07
CA GLY A 6 2.68 -19.71 18.67
C GLY A 6 1.42 -18.85 18.52
N GLY A 7 1.61 -17.54 18.31
CA GLY A 7 0.50 -16.59 18.16
C GLY A 7 -0.31 -16.88 16.90
N GLU A 8 -1.48 -17.50 17.09
CA GLU A 8 -2.48 -17.66 16.04
C GLU A 8 -3.09 -16.28 15.72
N ALA A 9 -3.07 -15.92 14.44
CA ALA A 9 -3.72 -14.72 13.96
C ALA A 9 -5.25 -14.85 14.09
N SER A 10 -5.91 -13.77 14.52
CA SER A 10 -7.37 -13.72 14.66
C SER A 10 -8.09 -14.07 13.34
N PRO A 11 -9.23 -14.79 13.39
CA PRO A 11 -9.95 -15.27 12.21
C PRO A 11 -10.41 -14.15 11.25
N ASP A 12 -10.67 -12.94 11.77
CA ASP A 12 -11.06 -11.78 10.96
C ASP A 12 -9.94 -11.31 10.00
N THR A 13 -8.69 -11.31 10.47
CA THR A 13 -7.51 -10.88 9.69
C THR A 13 -7.19 -11.81 8.51
N ILE A 14 -7.42 -13.12 8.69
CA ILE A 14 -7.20 -14.12 7.64
C ILE A 14 -8.26 -13.99 6.54
N SER A 15 -9.51 -13.67 6.93
CA SER A 15 -10.61 -13.41 6.01
C SER A 15 -10.35 -12.17 5.13
N ASP A 16 -9.83 -11.10 5.74
CA ASP A 16 -9.56 -9.84 5.03
C ASP A 16 -8.43 -9.94 4.00
N THR A 17 -7.33 -10.62 4.35
CA THR A 17 -6.18 -10.82 3.46
C THR A 17 -6.49 -11.79 2.32
N SER A 18 -7.29 -12.83 2.58
CA SER A 18 -7.80 -13.72 1.52
C SER A 18 -8.75 -12.98 0.56
N ALA A 19 -9.58 -12.08 1.08
CA ALA A 19 -10.45 -11.25 0.25
C ALA A 19 -9.65 -10.24 -0.59
N LEU A 20 -8.58 -9.66 -0.04
CA LEU A 20 -7.65 -8.79 -0.77
C LEU A 20 -6.98 -9.55 -1.93
N GLU A 21 -6.43 -10.72 -1.65
CA GLU A 21 -5.81 -11.60 -2.65
C GLU A 21 -6.78 -11.88 -3.81
N ALA A 22 -8.02 -12.26 -3.50
CA ALA A 22 -9.03 -12.56 -4.50
C ALA A 22 -9.40 -11.36 -5.38
N LYS A 23 -9.46 -10.15 -4.79
CA LYS A 23 -9.70 -8.90 -5.54
C LYS A 23 -8.57 -8.59 -6.50
N VAL A 24 -7.32 -8.68 -6.04
CA VAL A 24 -6.13 -8.44 -6.87
C VAL A 24 -6.05 -9.47 -7.99
N ARG A 25 -6.27 -10.76 -7.69
CA ARG A 25 -6.34 -11.82 -8.69
C ARG A 25 -7.36 -11.53 -9.78
N ASN A 26 -8.56 -11.08 -9.39
CA ASN A 26 -9.62 -10.75 -10.33
C ASN A 26 -9.24 -9.55 -11.22
N SER A 27 -8.66 -8.51 -10.63
CA SER A 27 -8.15 -7.32 -11.34
C SER A 27 -7.10 -7.69 -12.39
N ILE A 28 -6.14 -8.55 -12.06
CA ILE A 28 -5.12 -9.00 -13.02
C ILE A 28 -5.75 -9.75 -14.19
N ALA A 29 -6.70 -10.64 -13.89
CA ALA A 29 -7.30 -11.52 -14.88
C ALA A 29 -8.28 -10.78 -15.81
N HIS A 30 -9.02 -9.79 -15.32
CA HIS A 30 -10.15 -9.17 -16.04
C HIS A 30 -10.20 -7.64 -16.00
N GLY A 31 -9.36 -6.99 -15.19
CA GLY A 31 -9.37 -5.55 -14.96
C GLY A 31 -8.73 -4.76 -16.10
N ASN A 32 -9.27 -3.58 -16.36
CA ASN A 32 -8.75 -2.64 -17.35
C ASN A 32 -7.84 -1.56 -16.74
N ASN A 33 -7.84 -1.43 -15.40
CA ASN A 33 -7.14 -0.39 -14.66
C ASN A 33 -6.42 -0.97 -13.43
N VAL A 34 -5.61 -2.00 -13.69
CA VAL A 34 -5.02 -2.86 -12.66
C VAL A 34 -4.17 -2.07 -11.66
N ARG A 35 -3.43 -1.07 -12.14
CA ARG A 35 -2.59 -0.23 -11.27
C ARG A 35 -3.41 0.49 -10.21
N GLU A 36 -4.47 1.18 -10.61
CA GLU A 36 -5.31 1.95 -9.68
C GLU A 36 -6.12 1.04 -8.75
N GLU A 37 -6.68 -0.06 -9.28
CA GLU A 37 -7.43 -1.02 -8.48
C GLU A 37 -6.54 -1.65 -7.39
N VAL A 38 -5.33 -2.11 -7.75
CA VAL A 38 -4.39 -2.69 -6.78
C VAL A 38 -3.94 -1.67 -5.75
N ARG A 39 -3.67 -0.42 -6.17
CA ARG A 39 -3.37 0.67 -5.24
C ARG A 39 -4.50 0.84 -4.23
N ASP A 40 -5.73 1.01 -4.70
CA ASP A 40 -6.88 1.33 -3.85
C ASP A 40 -7.24 0.17 -2.92
N PHE A 41 -7.14 -1.09 -3.40
CA PHE A 41 -7.32 -2.26 -2.54
C PHE A 41 -6.26 -2.34 -1.44
N THR A 42 -5.02 -2.02 -1.77
CA THR A 42 -3.89 -2.04 -0.82
C THR A 42 -4.06 -0.93 0.22
N VAL A 43 -4.32 0.31 -0.19
CA VAL A 43 -4.57 1.44 0.73
C VAL A 43 -5.73 1.13 1.67
N LYS A 44 -6.83 0.58 1.13
CA LYS A 44 -7.98 0.17 1.95
C LYS A 44 -7.60 -0.89 2.98
N ALA A 45 -6.86 -1.93 2.56
CA ALA A 45 -6.41 -2.97 3.47
C ALA A 45 -5.51 -2.41 4.58
N LEU A 46 -4.53 -1.57 4.21
CA LEU A 46 -3.66 -0.88 5.17
C LEU A 46 -4.47 0.02 6.13
N SER A 47 -5.53 0.68 5.68
CA SER A 47 -6.38 1.55 6.51
C SER A 47 -7.25 0.80 7.54
N THR A 48 -7.34 -0.52 7.42
CA THR A 48 -8.20 -1.38 8.26
C THR A 48 -7.41 -2.31 9.18
N GLN A 49 -6.12 -2.50 8.92
CA GLN A 49 -5.23 -3.36 9.70
C GLN A 49 -4.47 -2.53 10.74
N ASP A 50 -3.90 -3.22 11.72
CA ASP A 50 -2.92 -2.60 12.63
C ASP A 50 -1.74 -2.04 11.82
N GLN A 51 -1.26 -0.85 12.19
CA GLN A 51 -0.11 -0.23 11.53
C GLN A 51 1.19 -0.78 12.13
N ASP A 52 1.40 -2.08 11.97
CA ASP A 52 2.65 -2.72 12.36
C ASP A 52 3.28 -3.46 11.16
N GLN A 53 4.56 -3.79 11.32
CA GLN A 53 5.34 -4.44 10.27
C GLN A 53 4.78 -5.82 9.85
N LYS A 54 4.13 -6.56 10.76
CA LYS A 54 3.57 -7.89 10.47
C LYS A 54 2.33 -7.75 9.59
N SER A 55 1.45 -6.82 9.93
CA SER A 55 0.25 -6.49 9.17
C SER A 55 0.59 -5.94 7.79
N LEU A 56 1.58 -5.03 7.70
CA LEU A 56 2.13 -4.57 6.44
C LEU A 56 2.62 -5.74 5.57
N ARG A 57 3.45 -6.63 6.13
CA ARG A 57 3.95 -7.81 5.42
C ARG A 57 2.82 -8.69 4.90
N LYS A 58 1.79 -8.93 5.71
CA LYS A 58 0.62 -9.74 5.33
C LYS A 58 -0.10 -9.13 4.13
N VAL A 59 -0.36 -7.81 4.16
CA VAL A 59 -1.03 -7.10 3.06
C VAL A 59 -0.21 -7.20 1.77
N VAL A 60 1.07 -6.84 1.81
CA VAL A 60 1.96 -6.88 0.62
C VAL A 60 2.07 -8.30 0.06
N THR A 61 2.14 -9.32 0.93
CA THR A 61 2.19 -10.74 0.53
C THR A 61 0.87 -11.18 -0.13
N ALA A 62 -0.28 -10.81 0.43
CA ALA A 62 -1.59 -11.14 -0.13
C ALA A 62 -1.80 -10.50 -1.51
N VAL A 63 -1.36 -9.24 -1.69
CA VAL A 63 -1.38 -8.59 -3.00
C VAL A 63 -0.53 -9.37 -3.99
N MET A 64 0.73 -9.67 -3.67
CA MET A 64 1.61 -10.37 -4.61
C MET A 64 1.19 -11.82 -4.90
N LYS A 65 0.54 -12.49 -3.95
CA LYS A 65 -0.10 -13.80 -4.20
C LYS A 65 -1.24 -13.67 -5.21
N GLY A 66 -2.10 -12.66 -5.05
CA GLY A 66 -3.15 -12.35 -6.01
C GLY A 66 -2.60 -12.02 -7.40
N VAL A 67 -1.50 -11.26 -7.47
CA VAL A 67 -0.78 -10.97 -8.74
C VAL A 67 -0.33 -12.25 -9.42
N SER A 68 0.34 -13.13 -8.67
CA SER A 68 0.89 -14.38 -9.20
C SER A 68 -0.21 -15.33 -9.70
N GLU A 69 -1.27 -15.52 -8.89
CA GLU A 69 -2.40 -16.38 -9.26
C GLU A 69 -3.19 -15.81 -10.44
N GLY A 70 -3.39 -14.49 -10.50
CA GLY A 70 -4.09 -13.83 -11.59
C GLY A 70 -3.33 -13.93 -12.91
N ALA A 71 -2.00 -13.75 -12.86
CA ALA A 71 -1.14 -13.90 -14.02
C ALA A 71 -1.18 -15.34 -14.54
N GLN A 72 -1.13 -16.33 -13.65
CA GLN A 72 -1.23 -17.74 -14.01
C GLN A 72 -2.58 -18.06 -14.68
N GLN A 73 -3.70 -17.55 -14.14
CA GLN A 73 -5.02 -17.72 -14.73
C GLN A 73 -5.09 -17.14 -16.15
N LYS A 74 -4.54 -15.93 -16.33
CA LYS A 74 -4.56 -15.25 -17.63
C LYS A 74 -3.66 -15.94 -18.67
N LEU A 75 -2.50 -16.47 -18.25
CA LEU A 75 -1.62 -17.27 -19.11
C LEU A 75 -2.31 -18.56 -19.59
N GLN A 76 -3.11 -19.21 -18.74
CA GLN A 76 -3.88 -20.41 -19.13
C GLN A 76 -4.98 -20.09 -20.15
N GLN A 77 -5.60 -18.92 -20.05
CA GLN A 77 -6.67 -18.49 -20.96
C GLN A 77 -6.14 -17.99 -22.31
N ALA A 78 -4.97 -17.35 -22.33
CA ALA A 78 -4.41 -16.71 -23.52
C ALA A 78 -2.90 -16.97 -23.68
N PRO A 79 -2.45 -18.23 -23.89
CA PRO A 79 -1.03 -18.59 -23.91
C PRO A 79 -0.23 -17.96 -25.07
N ALA A 80 -0.90 -17.51 -26.13
CA ALA A 80 -0.26 -16.86 -27.28
C ALA A 80 -0.07 -15.34 -27.12
N GLN A 81 -0.56 -14.74 -26.02
CA GLN A 81 -0.60 -13.28 -25.83
C GLN A 81 0.26 -12.83 -24.64
N THR A 82 1.49 -13.33 -24.55
CA THR A 82 2.40 -13.13 -23.41
C THR A 82 2.52 -11.68 -22.94
N GLN A 83 2.69 -10.72 -23.86
CA GLN A 83 2.83 -9.31 -23.47
C GLN A 83 1.56 -8.76 -22.80
N ALA A 84 0.38 -9.06 -23.35
CA ALA A 84 -0.92 -8.64 -22.80
C ALA A 84 -1.25 -9.30 -21.45
N VAL A 85 -0.55 -10.40 -21.13
CA VAL A 85 -0.65 -11.09 -19.84
C VAL A 85 0.31 -10.50 -18.79
N LEU A 86 1.48 -10.02 -19.21
CA LEU A 86 2.51 -9.50 -18.29
C LEU A 86 2.35 -8.01 -17.95
N GLU A 87 1.72 -7.19 -18.81
CA GLU A 87 1.43 -5.78 -18.49
C GLU A 87 0.64 -5.60 -17.18
N PRO A 88 -0.47 -6.34 -16.93
CA PRO A 88 -1.17 -6.32 -15.64
C PRO A 88 -0.27 -6.61 -14.43
N VAL A 89 0.74 -7.46 -14.57
CA VAL A 89 1.69 -7.77 -13.49
C VAL A 89 2.54 -6.54 -13.16
N ARG A 90 3.05 -5.85 -14.19
CA ARG A 90 3.81 -4.59 -14.02
C ARG A 90 2.93 -3.52 -13.39
N ASP A 91 1.70 -3.39 -13.86
CA ASP A 91 0.75 -2.41 -13.34
C ASP A 91 0.38 -2.66 -11.89
N ALA A 92 0.16 -3.91 -11.49
CA ALA A 92 -0.13 -4.25 -10.11
C ALA A 92 1.05 -3.98 -9.17
N VAL A 93 2.29 -4.32 -9.57
CA VAL A 93 3.48 -4.01 -8.77
C VAL A 93 3.65 -2.50 -8.62
N ALA A 94 3.41 -1.72 -9.69
CA ALA A 94 3.41 -0.26 -9.61
C ALA A 94 2.28 0.30 -8.75
N GLY A 95 1.09 -0.33 -8.75
CA GLY A 95 -0.03 0.03 -7.87
C GLY A 95 0.28 -0.23 -6.40
N LEU A 96 0.94 -1.35 -6.10
CA LEU A 96 1.44 -1.68 -4.77
C LEU A 96 2.52 -0.69 -4.30
N ASP A 97 3.50 -0.36 -5.14
CA ASP A 97 4.51 0.67 -4.87
C ASP A 97 3.86 2.03 -4.55
N ALA A 98 2.89 2.45 -5.36
CA ALA A 98 2.15 3.69 -5.14
C ALA A 98 1.35 3.69 -3.82
N ALA A 99 0.73 2.58 -3.43
CA ALA A 99 0.00 2.48 -2.17
C ALA A 99 0.93 2.58 -0.95
N LEU A 100 2.12 1.99 -1.05
CA LEU A 100 3.12 2.08 0.01
C LEU A 100 3.77 3.47 0.09
N ALA A 101 3.96 4.14 -1.05
CA ALA A 101 4.30 5.55 -1.06
C ALA A 101 3.23 6.39 -0.35
N GLN A 102 1.95 6.16 -0.65
CA GLN A 102 0.86 6.87 0.00
C GLN A 102 0.79 6.65 1.52
N LEU A 103 1.13 5.45 2.01
CA LEU A 103 1.31 5.20 3.45
C LEU A 103 2.41 6.09 4.06
N ALA A 104 3.56 6.19 3.38
CA ALA A 104 4.65 7.05 3.83
C ALA A 104 4.26 8.54 3.77
N GLU A 105 3.51 8.96 2.77
CA GLU A 105 2.97 10.32 2.66
C GLU A 105 1.96 10.63 3.77
N ALA A 106 1.00 9.75 4.04
CA ALA A 106 0.07 9.88 5.15
C ALA A 106 0.82 9.99 6.50
N SER A 107 1.93 9.27 6.65
CA SER A 107 2.80 9.36 7.83
C SER A 107 3.46 10.72 7.99
N LYS A 108 3.88 11.33 6.87
CA LYS A 108 4.40 12.70 6.85
C LYS A 108 3.33 13.71 7.25
N LEU A 109 2.17 13.64 6.60
CA LEU A 109 1.05 14.56 6.81
C LEU A 109 0.52 14.47 8.25
N ALA A 110 0.39 13.27 8.82
CA ALA A 110 -0.02 13.07 10.21
C ALA A 110 0.90 13.83 11.17
N LEU A 111 2.21 13.78 10.91
CA LEU A 111 3.21 14.44 11.72
C LEU A 111 3.19 15.97 11.55
N GLU A 112 3.02 16.46 10.33
CA GLU A 112 2.89 17.89 10.05
C GLU A 112 1.63 18.49 10.68
N GLU A 113 0.50 17.80 10.60
CA GLU A 113 -0.76 18.22 11.22
C GLU A 113 -0.67 18.24 12.75
N ALA A 114 -0.07 17.21 13.35
CA ALA A 114 0.12 17.16 14.78
C ALA A 114 0.99 18.33 15.27
N ALA A 115 2.10 18.60 14.57
CA ALA A 115 2.96 19.73 14.86
C ALA A 115 2.21 21.07 14.73
N GLY A 116 1.43 21.25 13.65
CA GLY A 116 0.61 22.45 13.43
C GLY A 116 -0.48 22.65 14.49
N ARG A 117 -1.01 21.57 15.06
CA ARG A 117 -2.00 21.58 16.15
C ARG A 117 -1.38 21.60 17.55
N ALA A 118 -0.05 21.72 17.66
CA ALA A 118 0.71 21.58 18.90
C ALA A 118 0.44 20.26 19.66
N GLN A 119 -0.04 19.24 18.95
CA GLN A 119 -0.15 17.88 19.48
C GLN A 119 1.24 17.27 19.55
N LYS A 120 1.46 16.42 20.54
CA LYS A 120 2.76 15.79 20.78
C LYS A 120 2.61 14.29 20.82
N PHE A 121 3.52 13.60 20.13
CA PHE A 121 3.67 12.15 20.17
C PHE A 121 4.84 11.79 21.08
N SER A 122 4.76 10.64 21.73
CA SER A 122 5.88 10.15 22.54
C SER A 122 7.13 9.88 21.67
N ASN A 123 8.31 9.99 22.27
CA ASN A 123 9.56 9.61 21.60
C ASN A 123 9.55 8.15 21.15
N GLU A 124 8.86 7.27 21.89
CA GLU A 124 8.72 5.87 21.54
C GLU A 124 7.90 5.69 20.26
N GLU A 125 6.75 6.35 20.15
CA GLU A 125 5.92 6.31 18.93
C GLU A 125 6.64 6.87 17.71
N LEU A 126 7.33 8.01 17.86
CA LEU A 126 8.11 8.60 16.77
C LEU A 126 9.24 7.67 16.32
N THR A 127 9.93 7.02 17.27
CA THR A 127 11.01 6.07 16.96
C THR A 127 10.47 4.82 16.27
N ARG A 128 9.32 4.31 16.74
CA ARG A 128 8.65 3.15 16.16
C ARG A 128 8.22 3.42 14.72
N ALA A 129 7.46 4.50 14.50
CA ALA A 129 6.97 4.87 13.17
C ALA A 129 8.11 5.15 12.18
N ARG A 130 9.20 5.80 12.65
CA ARG A 130 10.42 5.97 11.85
C ARG A 130 11.02 4.62 11.42
N THR A 131 11.20 3.71 12.37
CA THR A 131 11.77 2.38 12.11
C THR A 131 10.90 1.58 11.13
N GLU A 132 9.58 1.68 11.28
CA GLU A 132 8.64 1.06 10.37
C GLU A 132 8.76 1.62 8.95
N LEU A 133 8.81 2.95 8.80
CA LEU A 133 9.01 3.65 7.52
C LEU A 133 10.31 3.24 6.82
N GLU A 134 11.42 3.19 7.57
CA GLU A 134 12.73 2.76 7.05
C GLU A 134 12.68 1.32 6.50
N SER A 135 11.74 0.49 6.97
CA SER A 135 11.61 -0.90 6.54
C SER A 135 10.68 -1.12 5.34
N VAL A 136 9.85 -0.15 4.95
CA VAL A 136 8.75 -0.36 3.98
C VAL A 136 9.29 -0.75 2.60
N GLU A 137 10.27 -0.01 2.05
CA GLU A 137 10.82 -0.31 0.72
C GLU A 137 11.52 -1.68 0.71
N THR A 138 12.28 -1.98 1.76
CA THR A 138 12.97 -3.29 1.86
C THR A 138 11.95 -4.42 1.90
N LEU A 139 10.90 -4.30 2.72
CA LEU A 139 9.82 -5.28 2.79
C LEU A 139 9.12 -5.46 1.45
N PHE A 140 8.84 -4.37 0.72
CA PHE A 140 8.25 -4.41 -0.61
C PHE A 140 9.13 -5.23 -1.57
N LEU A 141 10.41 -4.88 -1.69
CA LEU A 141 11.34 -5.56 -2.60
C LEU A 141 11.54 -7.03 -2.22
N ASP A 142 11.61 -7.35 -0.93
CA ASP A 142 11.72 -8.72 -0.43
C ASP A 142 10.53 -9.57 -0.83
N VAL A 143 9.30 -9.06 -0.70
CA VAL A 143 8.08 -9.79 -1.06
C VAL A 143 7.98 -9.96 -2.57
N VAL A 144 8.34 -8.94 -3.36
CA VAL A 144 8.38 -9.06 -4.83
C VAL A 144 9.42 -10.11 -5.25
N GLN A 145 10.59 -10.13 -4.62
CA GLN A 145 11.64 -11.13 -4.86
C GLN A 145 11.20 -12.55 -4.48
N ALA A 146 10.53 -12.71 -3.34
CA ALA A 146 9.99 -14.00 -2.91
C ALA A 146 8.93 -14.51 -3.90
N SER A 147 8.07 -13.60 -4.38
CA SER A 147 7.02 -13.90 -5.36
C SER A 147 7.62 -14.30 -6.72
N ALA A 148 8.64 -13.59 -7.18
CA ALA A 148 9.40 -13.96 -8.39
C ALA A 148 10.00 -15.37 -8.28
N SER A 149 10.55 -15.70 -7.11
CA SER A 149 11.17 -17.01 -6.87
C SER A 149 10.17 -18.17 -6.88
N ALA A 150 8.91 -17.90 -6.52
CA ALA A 150 7.82 -18.88 -6.51
C ALA A 150 7.02 -18.93 -7.83
N ALA A 151 7.24 -17.98 -8.74
CA ALA A 151 6.47 -17.83 -9.97
C ALA A 151 6.97 -18.71 -11.12
N GLN A 152 6.10 -18.90 -12.12
CA GLN A 152 6.46 -19.51 -13.40
C GLN A 152 7.40 -18.59 -14.19
N GLU A 153 8.19 -19.16 -15.11
CA GLU A 153 9.35 -18.50 -15.72
C GLU A 153 9.07 -17.10 -16.27
N LEU A 154 7.98 -16.91 -17.03
CA LEU A 154 7.62 -15.60 -17.62
C LEU A 154 7.31 -14.52 -16.57
N VAL A 155 6.60 -14.91 -15.50
CA VAL A 155 6.26 -14.00 -14.39
C VAL A 155 7.49 -13.73 -13.54
N LYS A 156 8.31 -14.76 -13.29
CA LYS A 156 9.59 -14.65 -12.59
C LYS A 156 10.54 -13.67 -13.28
N GLU A 157 10.71 -13.78 -14.60
CA GLU A 157 11.53 -12.86 -15.40
C GLU A 157 11.01 -11.43 -15.28
N THR A 158 9.69 -11.23 -15.45
CA THR A 158 9.05 -9.90 -15.35
C THR A 158 9.24 -9.27 -13.97
N LEU A 159 9.03 -10.02 -12.88
CA LEU A 159 9.25 -9.52 -11.53
C LEU A 159 10.75 -9.28 -11.25
N GLY A 160 11.64 -10.12 -11.77
CA GLY A 160 13.08 -9.94 -11.72
C GLY A 160 13.55 -8.63 -12.38
N ASP A 161 13.01 -8.31 -13.55
CA ASP A 161 13.26 -7.06 -14.25
C ASP A 161 12.80 -5.85 -13.45
N LEU A 162 11.62 -5.92 -12.84
CA LEU A 162 11.08 -4.86 -11.98
C LEU A 162 11.97 -4.63 -10.75
N ILE A 163 12.44 -5.68 -10.09
CA ILE A 163 13.38 -5.57 -8.96
C ILE A 163 14.70 -4.95 -9.42
N GLY A 164 15.21 -5.38 -10.58
CA GLY A 164 16.41 -4.81 -11.17
C GLY A 164 16.24 -3.32 -11.48
N HIS A 165 15.07 -2.91 -11.99
CA HIS A 165 14.74 -1.53 -12.25
C HIS A 165 14.66 -0.71 -10.94
N ALA A 166 13.94 -1.22 -9.94
CA ALA A 166 13.81 -0.58 -8.64
C ALA A 166 15.17 -0.33 -7.96
N LYS A 167 16.08 -1.31 -8.00
CA LYS A 167 17.43 -1.15 -7.43
C LYS A 167 18.28 -0.10 -8.14
N ARG A 168 18.04 0.17 -9.42
CA ARG A 168 18.82 1.13 -10.23
C ARG A 168 18.22 2.53 -10.23
N ASN A 169 16.90 2.63 -10.29
CA ASN A 169 16.18 3.88 -10.49
C ASN A 169 15.40 4.34 -9.25
N GLY A 170 15.33 3.50 -8.21
CA GLY A 170 14.49 3.71 -7.04
C GLY A 170 13.04 3.26 -7.25
N THR A 171 12.26 3.42 -6.19
CA THR A 171 10.82 3.14 -6.14
C THR A 171 10.07 4.41 -5.73
N ALA A 172 8.75 4.48 -5.99
CA ALA A 172 7.94 5.56 -5.47
C ALA A 172 7.94 5.55 -3.95
N VAL A 173 7.86 4.37 -3.33
CA VAL A 173 7.92 4.21 -1.88
C VAL A 173 9.25 4.70 -1.30
N GLY A 174 10.38 4.38 -1.93
CA GLY A 174 11.71 4.79 -1.47
C GLY A 174 11.89 6.31 -1.50
N SER A 175 11.42 6.96 -2.58
CA SER A 175 11.41 8.42 -2.67
C SER A 175 10.57 9.04 -1.57
N GLN A 176 9.34 8.54 -1.38
CA GLN A 176 8.41 9.10 -0.40
C GLN A 176 8.86 8.85 1.05
N VAL A 177 9.40 7.66 1.35
CA VAL A 177 9.99 7.36 2.67
C VAL A 177 11.11 8.33 3.00
N LYS A 178 12.01 8.61 2.05
CA LYS A 178 13.09 9.58 2.24
C LYS A 178 12.54 10.97 2.59
N ASP A 179 11.54 11.44 1.86
CA ASP A 179 10.90 12.74 2.12
C ASP A 179 10.20 12.78 3.48
N THR A 180 9.51 11.70 3.85
CA THR A 180 8.86 11.58 5.16
C THR A 180 9.87 11.58 6.30
N LEU A 181 11.01 10.88 6.16
CA LEU A 181 12.05 10.83 7.19
C LEU A 181 12.71 12.20 7.46
N VAL A 182 12.74 13.09 6.47
CA VAL A 182 13.20 14.49 6.69
C VAL A 182 12.30 15.19 7.72
N VAL A 183 10.98 15.06 7.60
CA VAL A 183 10.02 15.66 8.53
C VAL A 183 10.11 15.03 9.92
N PHE A 184 10.27 13.70 10.01
CA PHE A 184 10.50 13.01 11.28
C PHE A 184 11.73 13.52 12.03
N ASN A 185 12.86 13.70 11.33
CA ASN A 185 14.07 14.24 11.93
C ASN A 185 13.87 15.66 12.47
N GLN A 186 13.20 16.52 11.70
CA GLN A 186 12.90 17.90 12.12
C GLN A 186 12.06 17.90 13.40
N GLN A 187 11.00 17.09 13.47
CA GLN A 187 10.15 17.06 14.65
C GLN A 187 10.83 16.47 15.88
N MET A 188 11.60 15.40 15.73
CA MET A 188 12.31 14.79 16.85
C MET A 188 13.33 15.76 17.49
N THR A 189 13.98 16.61 16.69
CA THR A 189 14.87 17.67 17.23
C THR A 189 14.14 18.80 17.97
N SER A 190 12.84 19.02 17.68
CA SER A 190 12.03 20.08 18.31
C SER A 190 11.45 19.68 19.68
N VAL A 191 11.30 18.37 19.95
CA VAL A 191 10.58 17.82 21.13
C VAL A 191 11.42 17.83 22.43
N GLY A 192 12.66 18.33 22.39
CA GLY A 192 13.70 18.09 23.39
C GLY A 192 13.54 18.56 24.84
N GLN A 193 12.39 18.97 25.39
CA GLN A 193 12.33 19.44 26.79
C GLN A 193 11.10 19.13 27.66
N ASN A 194 10.07 18.40 27.23
CA ASN A 194 8.91 18.18 28.10
C ASN A 194 8.47 16.70 28.13
N GLN A 195 8.39 16.13 29.34
CA GLN A 195 7.70 14.86 29.61
C GLN A 195 6.27 14.95 29.07
N LEU A 196 5.88 13.98 28.25
CA LEU A 196 4.61 14.00 27.52
C LEU A 196 3.53 13.23 28.28
N GLU A 197 2.40 13.87 28.49
CA GLU A 197 1.13 13.20 28.80
C GLU A 197 0.57 12.61 27.49
N ALA A 198 0.11 11.36 27.54
CA ALA A 198 -0.33 10.59 26.38
C ALA A 198 -1.49 11.30 25.63
N GLY A 199 -1.24 11.72 24.40
CA GLY A 199 -2.22 12.22 23.44
C GLY A 199 -2.66 11.15 22.43
N ILE A 200 -3.28 11.59 21.31
CA ILE A 200 -3.70 10.72 20.20
C ILE A 200 -2.50 9.91 19.69
N GLU A 201 -2.66 8.59 19.53
CA GLU A 201 -1.59 7.76 18.98
C GLU A 201 -1.28 8.13 17.52
N LEU A 202 0.01 8.24 17.18
CA LEU A 202 0.46 8.55 15.81
C LEU A 202 -0.14 7.58 14.80
N THR A 203 -0.23 6.30 15.17
CA THR A 203 -0.88 5.25 14.39
C THR A 203 -2.31 5.63 13.98
N HIS A 204 -3.10 6.18 14.89
CA HIS A 204 -4.48 6.59 14.58
C HIS A 204 -4.54 7.77 13.61
N ALA A 205 -3.63 8.74 13.73
CA ALA A 205 -3.56 9.87 12.80
C ALA A 205 -3.24 9.41 11.36
N ILE A 206 -2.28 8.50 11.21
CA ILE A 206 -1.92 7.90 9.92
C ILE A 206 -3.11 7.14 9.32
N THR A 207 -3.76 6.30 10.13
CA THR A 207 -4.94 5.54 9.68
C THR A 207 -6.08 6.47 9.23
N ASN A 208 -6.32 7.57 9.95
CA ASN A 208 -7.37 8.53 9.57
C ASN A 208 -7.09 9.19 8.22
N LEU A 209 -5.84 9.61 7.96
CA LEU A 209 -5.45 10.18 6.67
C LEU A 209 -5.54 9.18 5.52
N MET A 210 -5.16 7.92 5.74
CA MET A 210 -5.32 6.87 4.73
C MET A 210 -6.80 6.62 4.41
N ARG A 211 -7.68 6.65 5.42
CA ARG A 211 -9.13 6.57 5.22
C ARG A 211 -9.68 7.76 4.45
N GLU A 212 -9.22 8.98 4.77
CA GLU A 212 -9.65 10.20 4.08
C GLU A 212 -9.19 10.21 2.62
N ALA A 213 -7.95 9.80 2.34
CA ALA A 213 -7.44 9.67 0.97
C ALA A 213 -8.26 8.64 0.16
N THR A 214 -8.67 7.53 0.79
CA THR A 214 -9.57 6.54 0.15
C THR A 214 -10.96 7.13 -0.13
N ALA A 215 -11.51 7.92 0.79
CA ALA A 215 -12.81 8.56 0.64
C ALA A 215 -12.80 9.65 -0.46
N GLY A 216 -11.72 10.43 -0.53
CA GLY A 216 -11.53 11.47 -1.55
C GLY A 216 -11.43 10.91 -2.97
N VAL A 217 -10.78 9.77 -3.16
CA VAL A 217 -10.71 9.08 -4.46
C VAL A 217 -12.10 8.61 -4.92
N LEU A 218 -12.92 8.06 -4.02
CA LEU A 218 -14.27 7.60 -4.32
C LEU A 218 -15.23 8.76 -4.64
N ALA A 219 -15.12 9.88 -3.92
CA ALA A 219 -15.87 11.10 -4.22
C ALA A 219 -15.48 11.65 -5.60
N GLY A 220 -14.18 11.65 -5.92
CA GLY A 220 -13.67 12.04 -7.23
C GLY A 220 -14.17 11.17 -8.38
N ILE A 221 -14.40 9.87 -8.16
CA ILE A 221 -15.01 8.94 -9.15
C ILE A 221 -16.50 9.21 -9.33
N ALA A 222 -17.22 9.49 -8.25
CA ALA A 222 -18.65 9.81 -8.32
C ALA A 222 -18.92 11.12 -9.07
N GLU A 223 -18.05 12.12 -8.94
CA GLU A 223 -18.17 13.40 -9.66
C GLU A 223 -18.02 13.24 -11.18
N ARG A 224 -17.16 12.32 -11.63
CA ARG A 224 -16.91 12.01 -13.06
C ARG A 224 -17.95 11.08 -13.71
N VAL A 225 -18.92 10.58 -12.94
CA VAL A 225 -20.04 9.74 -13.42
C VAL A 225 -21.38 10.51 -13.41
N LYS A 226 -21.38 11.82 -13.13
CA LYS A 226 -22.58 12.63 -13.37
C LYS A 226 -22.84 12.69 -14.89
N PRO A 227 -24.03 12.28 -15.38
CA PRO A 227 -24.38 12.44 -16.79
C PRO A 227 -24.43 13.92 -17.11
N ASP A 228 -23.78 14.33 -18.19
CA ASP A 228 -23.88 15.68 -18.75
C ASP A 228 -25.35 16.08 -18.91
N ASP A 229 -25.64 17.28 -18.40
CA ASP A 229 -26.92 17.95 -18.47
C ASP A 229 -27.30 18.11 -19.95
N ILE A 230 -28.25 17.30 -20.44
CA ILE A 230 -28.74 17.39 -21.82
C ILE A 230 -29.36 18.79 -21.99
N PRO A 231 -28.86 19.63 -22.90
CA PRO A 231 -29.42 20.96 -23.08
C PRO A 231 -30.84 20.81 -23.62
N LYS A 232 -31.81 21.35 -22.87
CA LYS A 232 -33.19 21.50 -23.34
C LYS A 232 -33.18 22.26 -24.65
N THR A 233 -33.47 21.55 -25.73
CA THR A 233 -33.80 22.14 -27.02
C THR A 233 -35.12 22.88 -26.83
N ASP A 234 -35.03 24.20 -26.72
CA ASP A 234 -36.19 25.08 -26.76
C ASP A 234 -36.69 25.12 -28.21
N ARG A 235 -37.94 24.72 -28.42
CA ARG A 235 -38.66 24.94 -29.68
C ARG A 235 -39.36 26.30 -29.58
N GLY A 236 -38.87 27.26 -30.34
CA GLY A 236 -39.60 28.43 -30.80
C GLY A 236 -39.63 28.43 -32.32
#